data_AF-A0A1M3NCR8-F1
#
_entry.id   AF-A0A1M3NCR8-F1
#
_cell.length_a   1.000
_cell.length_b   1.000
_cell.length_c   1.000
_cell.angle_alpha   90.00
_cell.angle_beta   90.00
_cell.angle_gamma   90.00
#
_symmetry.space_group_name_H-M   'P 1'
#
loop_
_entity.id
_entity.type
_entity.pdbx_description
1 polymer ?
#
loop_
_entity_poly.entity_id
_entity_poly.type
_entity_poly.pdbx_seq_one_letter_code
_entity_poly.pdbx_strand_id
1 'polypeptide(L)'
;MRDAASRRIMTLTRFIGLAFIVGVVGAGAGLAACGSGEDGAKGEPGATGPAGPPGPAGPPGAQGTPGTVADGGGVLSGACTTPCHTFGGVVDQWRFSNHSHPQNNEVGGGACGNCHAIDGIQQRVANKYTVAPDAGVPADVAKGHINFKAASGAITEIGYGGATTIGRIHCSTCHAFDSTNDPHVTGKYLAGQAPLRVPGGVNDTVILEKTADASAGIPTGQELAYRAGNVCVFCHKSRKDVSLYITASNSLSTRWGPHDGPQADVYSGKGGYHFAGQTYGSSAHATVANACVSCHMQPVATNANAPDHTMKPTVAFCKTCHTQYTGTTFDIQGGQSIVRSGLRELRTLLNDAGRLTRSAAAPYANLSDEDLADNQFHLDTVRPGSPAAAPEAGALYNYLIIARSKDFGVHNPTYAKQLLWDSIRQLKGANPTSLPSRPQ
;
A
#
# COMPACT_ATOMS: atom_id res chain seq x y z
N MET A 1 53.62 39.57 21.69
CA MET A 1 54.49 40.05 20.58
C MET A 1 53.64 40.08 19.32
N ARG A 2 53.67 41.22 18.62
CA ARG A 2 53.59 41.47 17.15
C ARG A 2 53.32 40.26 16.22
N ASP A 3 52.58 40.37 15.10
CA ASP A 3 51.91 41.53 14.46
C ASP A 3 50.78 41.09 13.49
N ALA A 4 50.09 42.05 12.86
CA ALA A 4 48.98 41.89 11.89
C ALA A 4 49.40 41.22 10.54
N ALA A 5 48.56 40.87 9.55
CA ALA A 5 47.14 41.18 9.22
C ALA A 5 46.52 39.98 8.40
N SER A 6 45.45 40.00 7.57
CA SER A 6 44.57 41.06 7.02
C SER A 6 43.28 40.47 6.39
N ARG A 7 42.15 41.22 6.44
CA ARG A 7 41.02 41.38 5.47
C ARG A 7 40.47 40.16 4.66
N ARG A 8 39.15 39.97 4.45
CA ARG A 8 38.01 40.92 4.38
C ARG A 8 36.73 40.37 5.05
N ILE A 9 35.92 41.29 5.59
CA ILE A 9 34.50 41.09 5.94
C ILE A 9 33.65 41.82 4.89
N MET A 10 32.47 41.31 4.56
CA MET A 10 31.45 42.13 3.88
C MET A 10 30.02 41.71 4.28
N THR A 11 29.47 42.43 5.24
CA THR A 11 28.04 42.43 5.61
C THR A 11 27.55 43.86 5.40
N LEU A 12 26.48 44.10 4.64
CA LEU A 12 25.77 45.39 4.74
C LEU A 12 24.32 45.31 4.26
N THR A 13 23.41 45.54 5.20
CA THR A 13 21.99 45.90 5.03
C THR A 13 21.87 47.27 4.35
N ARG A 14 20.77 47.53 3.62
CA ARG A 14 20.24 48.91 3.49
C ARG A 14 18.77 49.01 3.06
N PHE A 15 18.02 49.81 3.81
CA PHE A 15 16.74 50.43 3.48
C PHE A 15 16.96 51.76 2.69
N ILE A 16 15.87 52.52 2.45
CA ILE A 16 15.74 53.84 1.77
C ILE A 16 15.29 53.66 0.30
N GLY A 17 14.32 54.41 -0.25
CA GLY A 17 13.49 55.48 0.34
C GLY A 17 12.56 56.16 -0.70
N LEU A 18 11.65 56.99 -0.20
CA LEU A 18 10.47 57.57 -0.87
C LEU A 18 10.76 58.78 -1.79
N ALA A 19 10.01 58.93 -2.90
CA ALA A 19 9.48 60.21 -3.47
C ALA A 19 8.79 59.94 -4.84
N PHE A 20 7.87 60.74 -5.41
CA PHE A 20 6.79 61.66 -5.02
C PHE A 20 6.38 62.37 -6.34
N ILE A 21 5.08 62.54 -6.63
CA ILE A 21 4.40 63.46 -7.60
C ILE A 21 2.99 62.89 -7.83
N VAL A 22 1.86 63.59 -7.89
CA VAL A 22 1.26 64.79 -7.27
C VAL A 22 -0.07 65.01 -8.03
N GLY A 23 -1.16 65.38 -7.33
CA GLY A 23 -2.42 65.86 -7.93
C GLY A 23 -3.53 64.79 -8.09
N VAL A 24 -4.83 65.06 -7.86
CA VAL A 24 -5.53 66.33 -7.56
C VAL A 24 -6.66 66.11 -6.52
N VAL A 25 -7.05 67.18 -5.83
CA VAL A 25 -8.04 67.30 -4.75
C VAL A 25 -9.49 67.08 -5.21
N GLY A 26 -10.33 66.50 -4.33
CA GLY A 26 -11.80 66.55 -4.42
C GLY A 26 -12.44 66.12 -3.09
N ALA A 27 -13.23 66.99 -2.46
CA ALA A 27 -13.78 66.80 -1.11
C ALA A 27 -15.23 66.31 -1.08
N GLY A 28 -15.68 65.74 0.05
CA GLY A 28 -17.11 65.48 0.30
C GLY A 28 -17.35 64.48 1.44
N ALA A 29 -17.94 64.92 2.55
CA ALA A 29 -18.27 64.07 3.70
C ALA A 29 -19.70 63.52 3.62
N GLY A 30 -19.98 62.43 4.34
CA GLY A 30 -21.36 61.93 4.53
C GLY A 30 -21.44 60.65 5.35
N LEU A 31 -22.02 60.71 6.55
CA LEU A 31 -22.39 59.53 7.34
C LEU A 31 -23.70 58.94 6.79
N ALA A 32 -23.84 57.62 6.81
CA ALA A 32 -25.02 56.93 7.37
C ALA A 32 -24.82 55.40 7.33
N ALA A 33 -25.16 54.72 8.43
CA ALA A 33 -25.44 53.29 8.43
C ALA A 33 -26.96 53.09 8.30
N CYS A 34 -27.41 52.17 7.45
CA CYS A 34 -28.73 51.52 7.48
C CYS A 34 -28.83 50.48 6.36
N GLY A 35 -29.56 49.38 6.59
CA GLY A 35 -30.14 48.57 5.52
C GLY A 35 -29.40 47.28 5.16
N SER A 36 -29.95 46.15 5.62
CA SER A 36 -29.77 44.84 5.02
C SER A 36 -30.24 44.83 3.56
N GLY A 37 -29.38 44.41 2.63
CA GLY A 37 -29.74 44.08 1.25
C GLY A 37 -29.55 42.59 1.03
N GLU A 38 -30.57 41.93 0.47
CA GLU A 38 -30.60 40.49 0.24
C GLU A 38 -29.65 40.09 -0.90
N ASP A 39 -28.92 38.99 -0.75
CA ASP A 39 -28.07 38.46 -1.82
C ASP A 39 -28.94 38.10 -3.05
N GLY A 40 -28.69 38.79 -4.16
CA GLY A 40 -29.42 38.57 -5.41
C GLY A 40 -29.34 37.13 -5.89
N ALA A 41 -30.47 36.59 -6.34
CA ALA A 41 -30.60 35.19 -6.74
C ALA A 41 -29.50 34.76 -7.72
N LYS A 42 -28.77 33.69 -7.34
CA LYS A 42 -27.77 33.03 -8.18
C LYS A 42 -28.46 32.53 -9.46
N GLY A 43 -28.14 33.15 -10.59
CA GLY A 43 -28.71 32.76 -11.89
C GLY A 43 -28.45 31.29 -12.21
N GLU A 44 -29.43 30.64 -12.83
CA GLU A 44 -29.31 29.22 -13.21
C GLU A 44 -28.14 29.00 -14.18
N PRO A 45 -27.43 27.86 -14.09
CA PRO A 45 -26.41 27.50 -15.07
C PRO A 45 -27.01 27.45 -16.49
N GLY A 46 -26.42 28.19 -17.42
CA GLY A 46 -26.88 28.19 -18.82
C GLY A 46 -26.88 26.77 -19.41
N ALA A 47 -27.92 26.46 -20.18
CA ALA A 47 -28.12 25.14 -20.76
C ALA A 47 -26.89 24.68 -21.58
N THR A 48 -26.51 23.42 -21.40
CA THR A 48 -25.39 22.81 -22.13
C THR A 48 -25.65 22.88 -23.63
N GLY A 49 -24.73 23.48 -24.38
CA GLY A 49 -24.86 23.59 -25.84
C GLY A 49 -25.00 22.22 -26.51
N PRO A 50 -25.74 22.11 -27.63
CA PRO A 50 -25.91 20.84 -28.32
C PRO A 50 -24.57 20.28 -28.78
N ALA A 51 -24.42 18.96 -28.70
CA ALA A 51 -23.23 18.28 -29.18
C ALA A 51 -23.01 18.58 -30.67
N GLY A 52 -21.77 18.92 -31.04
CA GLY A 52 -21.41 19.14 -32.44
C GLY A 52 -21.66 17.89 -33.29
N PRO A 53 -21.96 18.03 -34.59
CA PRO A 53 -22.18 16.89 -35.46
C PRO A 53 -20.96 15.97 -35.50
N PRO A 54 -21.13 14.64 -35.57
CA PRO A 54 -20.01 13.72 -35.71
C PRO A 54 -19.14 14.07 -36.92
N GLY A 55 -17.82 14.05 -36.73
CA GLY A 55 -16.88 14.20 -37.84
C GLY A 55 -17.08 13.11 -38.90
N PRO A 56 -16.82 13.38 -40.18
CA PRO A 56 -16.95 12.38 -41.23
C PRO A 56 -16.05 11.18 -40.95
N ALA A 57 -16.55 9.98 -41.23
CA ALA A 57 -15.77 8.75 -41.09
C ALA A 57 -14.52 8.83 -42.00
N GLY A 58 -13.35 8.58 -41.42
CA GLY A 58 -12.10 8.52 -42.17
C GLY A 58 -12.13 7.39 -43.21
N PRO A 59 -11.43 7.53 -44.35
CA PRO A 59 -11.38 6.49 -45.37
C PRO A 59 -10.80 5.19 -44.76
N PRO A 60 -11.27 4.00 -45.19
CA PRO A 60 -10.70 2.74 -44.76
C PRO A 60 -9.19 2.70 -45.05
N GLY A 61 -8.38 2.40 -44.03
CA GLY A 61 -6.94 2.23 -44.20
C GLY A 61 -6.65 1.08 -45.16
N ALA A 62 -5.71 1.29 -46.08
CA ALA A 62 -5.29 0.24 -47.02
C ALA A 62 -4.79 -0.99 -46.26
N GLN A 63 -5.22 -2.18 -46.68
CA GLN A 63 -4.75 -3.44 -46.10
C GLN A 63 -3.26 -3.59 -46.39
N GLY A 64 -2.43 -3.54 -45.34
CA GLY A 64 -0.98 -3.68 -45.47
C GLY A 64 -0.60 -5.03 -46.07
N THR A 65 0.30 -5.02 -47.05
CA THR A 65 0.93 -6.23 -47.59
C THR A 65 1.67 -6.98 -46.47
N PRO A 66 1.57 -8.33 -46.38
CA PRO A 66 2.34 -9.11 -45.42
C PRO A 66 3.84 -8.89 -45.59
N GLY A 67 4.46 -8.23 -44.61
CA GLY A 67 5.89 -7.95 -44.63
C GLY A 67 6.71 -9.14 -44.16
N THR A 68 7.47 -9.77 -45.06
CA THR A 68 8.62 -10.59 -44.67
C THR A 68 9.72 -9.68 -44.14
N VAL A 69 9.95 -9.66 -42.83
CA VAL A 69 11.07 -8.93 -42.23
C VAL A 69 12.23 -9.87 -41.93
N ALA A 70 13.40 -9.53 -42.48
CA ALA A 70 14.69 -10.08 -42.08
C ALA A 70 15.30 -9.18 -41.00
N ASP A 71 16.15 -9.74 -40.14
CA ASP A 71 16.76 -9.01 -39.02
C ASP A 71 17.63 -7.83 -39.47
N GLY A 72 17.41 -6.65 -38.87
CA GLY A 72 18.12 -5.41 -39.19
C GLY A 72 18.14 -4.46 -37.99
N GLY A 73 19.19 -4.55 -37.18
CA GLY A 73 19.26 -4.01 -35.82
C GLY A 73 19.10 -2.48 -35.64
N GLY A 74 18.65 -2.09 -34.45
CA GLY A 74 18.68 -0.69 -34.00
C GLY A 74 17.79 -0.35 -32.80
N VAL A 75 18.31 -0.53 -31.58
CA VAL A 75 17.94 0.22 -30.36
C VAL A 75 16.45 0.19 -29.90
N LEU A 76 16.07 -0.89 -29.19
CA LEU A 76 15.48 -0.85 -27.82
C LEU A 76 15.11 -2.28 -27.39
N SER A 77 16.13 -3.08 -27.04
CA SER A 77 15.98 -4.48 -26.63
C SER A 77 15.45 -4.63 -25.19
N GLY A 78 14.21 -4.22 -24.96
CA GLY A 78 13.48 -4.50 -23.72
C GLY A 78 12.86 -5.90 -23.77
N ALA A 79 13.51 -6.89 -23.15
CA ALA A 79 13.16 -8.32 -23.28
C ALA A 79 11.68 -8.69 -23.01
N CYS A 80 10.91 -7.84 -22.32
CA CYS A 80 9.51 -8.09 -21.95
C CYS A 80 8.45 -7.41 -22.84
N THR A 81 8.81 -6.70 -23.92
CA THR A 81 7.83 -5.98 -24.78
C THR A 81 7.40 -6.75 -26.03
N THR A 82 8.20 -7.69 -26.54
CA THR A 82 7.87 -8.48 -27.74
C THR A 82 6.81 -9.57 -27.45
N PRO A 83 5.81 -9.81 -28.32
CA PRO A 83 4.90 -10.95 -28.18
C PRO A 83 5.61 -12.27 -28.48
N CYS A 84 5.73 -13.15 -27.48
CA CYS A 84 6.26 -14.51 -27.67
C CYS A 84 5.10 -15.51 -27.83
N HIS A 85 4.99 -16.16 -28.99
CA HIS A 85 3.84 -17.01 -29.36
C HIS A 85 3.67 -18.33 -28.57
N THR A 86 4.47 -18.57 -27.54
CA THR A 86 4.32 -19.67 -26.57
C THR A 86 4.34 -19.22 -25.10
N PHE A 87 4.46 -17.91 -24.85
CA PHE A 87 4.56 -17.31 -23.51
C PHE A 87 3.67 -16.07 -23.31
N GLY A 88 3.01 -15.61 -24.38
CA GLY A 88 2.10 -14.46 -24.37
C GLY A 88 1.04 -14.54 -23.27
N GLY A 89 0.48 -15.73 -23.01
CA GLY A 89 -0.48 -15.94 -21.93
C GLY A 89 0.01 -15.44 -20.57
N VAL A 90 1.21 -15.83 -20.13
CA VAL A 90 1.79 -15.41 -18.83
C VAL A 90 2.18 -13.92 -18.85
N VAL A 91 2.80 -13.47 -19.95
CA VAL A 91 3.27 -12.07 -20.07
C VAL A 91 2.09 -11.10 -20.12
N ASP A 92 1.03 -11.42 -20.85
CA ASP A 92 -0.15 -10.57 -20.97
C ASP A 92 -1.00 -10.61 -19.70
N GLN A 93 -1.16 -11.78 -19.05
CA GLN A 93 -1.71 -11.87 -17.69
C GLN A 93 -0.98 -10.91 -16.72
N TRP A 94 0.35 -10.94 -16.73
CA TRP A 94 1.16 -10.04 -15.90
C TRP A 94 1.01 -8.57 -16.30
N ARG A 95 1.00 -8.25 -17.60
CA ARG A 95 0.78 -6.89 -18.13
C ARG A 95 -0.57 -6.30 -17.72
N PHE A 96 -1.61 -7.12 -17.54
CA PHE A 96 -2.93 -6.70 -17.04
C PHE A 96 -3.09 -6.82 -15.50
N SER A 97 -2.01 -7.14 -14.78
CA SER A 97 -1.96 -7.10 -13.31
C SER A 97 -1.59 -5.70 -12.80
N ASN A 98 -1.95 -5.39 -11.55
CA ASN A 98 -1.50 -4.14 -10.92
C ASN A 98 0.03 -4.10 -10.70
N HIS A 99 0.74 -5.23 -10.81
CA HIS A 99 2.20 -5.28 -10.62
C HIS A 99 2.99 -4.74 -11.83
N SER A 100 2.41 -4.76 -13.04
CA SER A 100 3.04 -4.19 -14.24
C SER A 100 2.89 -2.67 -14.36
N HIS A 101 1.99 -2.09 -13.58
CA HIS A 101 1.56 -0.69 -13.65
C HIS A 101 1.68 -0.06 -12.26
N PRO A 102 2.89 0.41 -11.87
CA PRO A 102 3.08 1.08 -10.57
C PRO A 102 2.12 2.27 -10.48
N GLN A 103 1.32 2.30 -9.42
CA GLN A 103 0.16 3.20 -9.34
C GLN A 103 0.56 4.61 -8.89
N ASN A 104 1.72 4.77 -8.25
CA ASN A 104 2.03 5.95 -7.43
C ASN A 104 3.44 6.56 -7.65
N ASN A 105 3.97 6.60 -8.89
CA ASN A 105 5.31 7.16 -9.20
C ASN A 105 6.40 6.65 -8.22
N GLU A 106 6.42 5.34 -8.03
CA GLU A 106 7.13 4.70 -6.93
C GLU A 106 8.65 4.93 -7.04
N VAL A 107 9.28 5.28 -5.92
CA VAL A 107 10.71 5.61 -5.88
C VAL A 107 11.47 4.39 -5.35
N GLY A 108 12.38 3.83 -6.15
CA GLY A 108 13.21 2.67 -5.78
C GLY A 108 14.27 2.92 -4.70
N GLY A 109 14.25 4.09 -4.03
CA GLY A 109 15.29 4.53 -3.09
C GLY A 109 14.94 4.33 -1.61
N GLY A 110 15.98 4.32 -0.77
CA GLY A 110 15.86 4.24 0.69
C GLY A 110 15.00 3.05 1.14
N ALA A 111 14.21 3.22 2.21
CA ALA A 111 13.33 2.16 2.70
C ALA A 111 12.14 1.83 1.77
N CYS A 112 11.93 2.56 0.66
CA CYS A 112 10.89 2.22 -0.33
C CYS A 112 11.40 1.19 -1.35
N GLY A 113 12.70 1.23 -1.69
CA GLY A 113 13.34 0.24 -2.57
C GLY A 113 13.25 -1.20 -2.07
N ASN A 114 13.02 -1.44 -0.77
CA ASN A 114 12.83 -2.78 -0.21
C ASN A 114 11.72 -3.59 -0.91
N CYS A 115 10.72 -2.88 -1.46
CA CYS A 115 9.55 -3.46 -2.14
C CYS A 115 9.37 -2.93 -3.57
N HIS A 116 9.65 -1.64 -3.81
CA HIS A 116 9.35 -1.01 -5.11
C HIS A 116 10.49 -1.13 -6.13
N ALA A 117 11.74 -1.31 -5.70
CA ALA A 117 12.85 -1.52 -6.63
C ALA A 117 12.71 -2.85 -7.37
N ILE A 118 12.98 -2.86 -8.69
CA ILE A 118 12.92 -4.07 -9.53
C ILE A 118 13.75 -5.25 -8.96
N ASP A 119 14.88 -4.95 -8.33
CA ASP A 119 15.79 -5.90 -7.69
C ASP A 119 15.71 -5.85 -6.14
N GLY A 120 14.70 -5.21 -5.55
CA GLY A 120 14.57 -5.04 -4.09
C GLY A 120 14.60 -6.36 -3.32
N ILE A 121 13.88 -7.38 -3.81
CA ILE A 121 13.93 -8.74 -3.28
C ILE A 121 15.33 -9.36 -3.48
N GLN A 122 15.95 -9.19 -4.66
CA GLN A 122 17.30 -9.69 -4.95
C GLN A 122 18.34 -9.14 -3.96
N GLN A 123 18.31 -7.83 -3.68
CA GLN A 123 19.23 -7.22 -2.72
C GLN A 123 18.97 -7.74 -1.31
N ARG A 124 17.70 -7.84 -0.87
CA ARG A 124 17.34 -8.37 0.46
C ARG A 124 17.78 -9.82 0.67
N VAL A 125 17.49 -10.75 -0.26
CA VAL A 125 17.94 -12.16 -0.14
C VAL A 125 19.47 -12.30 -0.18
N ALA A 126 20.17 -11.34 -0.80
CA ALA A 126 21.63 -11.25 -0.79
C ALA A 126 22.21 -10.50 0.44
N ASN A 127 21.38 -10.15 1.45
CA ASN A 127 21.74 -9.32 2.60
C ASN A 127 22.40 -7.97 2.22
N LYS A 128 22.00 -7.38 1.08
CA LYS A 128 22.42 -6.05 0.61
C LYS A 128 21.37 -5.02 0.98
N TYR A 129 21.63 -4.30 2.05
CA TYR A 129 20.76 -3.26 2.60
C TYR A 129 21.60 -2.08 3.10
N THR A 130 20.97 -0.94 3.31
CA THR A 130 21.55 0.23 3.98
C THR A 130 20.95 0.39 5.38
N VAL A 131 21.70 1.02 6.27
CA VAL A 131 21.25 1.38 7.63
C VAL A 131 21.73 2.80 7.96
N ALA A 132 21.14 3.41 8.98
CA ALA A 132 21.60 4.71 9.47
C ALA A 132 23.02 4.60 10.10
N PRO A 133 23.79 5.70 10.19
CA PRO A 133 25.13 5.66 10.78
C PRO A 133 25.18 5.25 12.26
N ASP A 134 24.07 5.35 12.99
CA ASP A 134 23.89 4.94 14.39
C ASP A 134 23.20 3.56 14.52
N ALA A 135 23.27 2.70 13.51
CA ALA A 135 22.48 1.48 13.48
C ALA A 135 22.95 0.37 14.44
N GLY A 136 21.98 -0.31 15.05
CA GLY A 136 22.17 -1.68 15.52
C GLY A 136 22.16 -2.67 14.35
N VAL A 137 22.31 -3.96 14.63
CA VAL A 137 22.43 -5.01 13.60
C VAL A 137 21.05 -5.54 13.21
N PRO A 138 20.59 -5.41 11.94
CA PRO A 138 19.38 -6.07 11.48
C PRO A 138 19.58 -7.59 11.36
N ALA A 139 18.65 -8.37 11.89
CA ALA A 139 18.60 -9.83 11.77
C ALA A 139 17.59 -10.26 10.69
N ASP A 140 17.77 -11.46 10.13
CA ASP A 140 16.84 -12.14 9.20
C ASP A 140 16.40 -11.33 7.96
N VAL A 141 17.24 -10.37 7.50
CA VAL A 141 16.94 -9.55 6.30
C VAL A 141 16.77 -10.40 5.04
N ALA A 142 17.54 -11.48 4.89
CA ALA A 142 17.37 -12.45 3.79
C ALA A 142 16.07 -13.27 3.86
N LYS A 143 15.42 -13.37 5.04
CA LYS A 143 14.04 -13.86 5.21
C LYS A 143 13.01 -12.71 5.18
N GLY A 144 13.44 -11.52 4.80
CA GLY A 144 12.59 -10.37 4.56
C GLY A 144 12.27 -9.52 5.79
N HIS A 145 12.85 -9.76 6.97
CA HIS A 145 12.70 -8.85 8.12
C HIS A 145 13.25 -7.45 7.79
N ILE A 146 12.56 -6.38 8.18
CA ILE A 146 12.99 -5.01 7.84
C ILE A 146 13.10 -4.06 9.04
N ASN A 147 12.47 -4.35 10.18
CA ASN A 147 12.59 -3.52 11.39
C ASN A 147 13.81 -3.95 12.23
N PHE A 148 14.50 -2.98 12.82
CA PHE A 148 15.63 -3.19 13.73
C PHE A 148 15.67 -2.08 14.79
N LYS A 149 16.37 -2.33 15.91
CA LYS A 149 16.62 -1.31 16.94
C LYS A 149 17.93 -0.58 16.62
N ALA A 150 17.88 0.73 16.42
CA ALA A 150 19.07 1.57 16.28
C ALA A 150 19.81 1.72 17.63
N ALA A 151 21.08 2.16 17.61
CA ALA A 151 21.84 2.43 18.84
C ALA A 151 21.24 3.59 19.65
N SER A 152 20.54 4.52 18.99
CA SER A 152 19.67 5.52 19.61
C SER A 152 18.43 4.95 20.33
N GLY A 153 18.20 3.63 20.26
CA GLY A 153 17.07 2.94 20.88
C GLY A 153 15.77 2.97 20.05
N ALA A 154 15.71 3.79 18.99
CA ALA A 154 14.57 3.89 18.09
C ALA A 154 14.35 2.61 17.27
N ILE A 155 13.09 2.30 16.95
CA ILE A 155 12.75 1.24 16.00
C ILE A 155 12.77 1.82 14.59
N THR A 156 13.71 1.36 13.78
CA THR A 156 14.04 1.87 12.45
C THR A 156 13.83 0.76 11.42
N GLU A 157 13.68 1.15 10.15
CA GLU A 157 13.57 0.22 9.02
C GLU A 157 14.86 0.26 8.18
N ILE A 158 15.32 -0.89 7.69
CA ILE A 158 16.46 -0.94 6.77
C ILE A 158 16.14 -0.19 5.47
N GLY A 159 17.16 0.41 4.87
CA GLY A 159 17.08 0.91 3.49
C GLY A 159 17.45 -0.16 2.48
N TYR A 160 16.98 0.00 1.25
CA TYR A 160 17.42 -0.75 0.10
C TYR A 160 18.93 -0.54 -0.15
N GLY A 161 19.63 -1.60 -0.53
CA GLY A 161 21.10 -1.61 -0.73
C GLY A 161 21.57 -1.71 -2.18
N GLY A 162 20.66 -1.59 -3.16
CA GLY A 162 21.02 -1.55 -4.58
C GLY A 162 21.05 -0.13 -5.14
N ALA A 163 21.12 -0.03 -6.48
CA ALA A 163 21.29 1.23 -7.20
C ALA A 163 20.13 1.59 -8.15
N THR A 164 19.09 0.76 -8.25
CA THR A 164 17.95 1.10 -9.13
C THR A 164 17.11 2.21 -8.51
N THR A 165 16.75 3.19 -9.31
CA THR A 165 15.75 4.21 -8.95
C THR A 165 14.36 3.86 -9.48
N ILE A 166 14.25 2.87 -10.36
CA ILE A 166 13.02 2.47 -11.04
C ILE A 166 12.12 1.70 -10.06
N GLY A 167 11.05 2.36 -9.60
CA GLY A 167 9.96 1.73 -8.86
C GLY A 167 9.03 0.94 -9.78
N ARG A 168 9.42 -0.29 -10.13
CA ARG A 168 8.61 -1.18 -10.97
C ARG A 168 8.93 -2.64 -10.68
N ILE A 169 7.89 -3.42 -10.36
CA ILE A 169 7.98 -4.87 -10.27
C ILE A 169 8.17 -5.46 -11.69
N HIS A 170 8.92 -6.54 -11.81
CA HIS A 170 9.06 -7.33 -13.04
C HIS A 170 9.07 -8.83 -12.71
N CYS A 171 9.06 -9.68 -13.74
CA CYS A 171 9.30 -11.12 -13.59
C CYS A 171 10.59 -11.39 -12.78
N SER A 172 11.66 -10.64 -13.05
CA SER A 172 12.94 -10.71 -12.32
C SER A 172 12.90 -10.13 -10.90
N THR A 173 11.79 -9.57 -10.42
CA THR A 173 11.63 -9.21 -9.00
C THR A 173 11.25 -10.45 -8.19
N CYS A 174 10.34 -11.28 -8.71
CA CYS A 174 9.86 -12.49 -8.03
C CYS A 174 10.70 -13.73 -8.36
N HIS A 175 11.25 -13.82 -9.58
CA HIS A 175 12.00 -14.98 -10.08
C HIS A 175 13.50 -14.72 -10.18
N ALA A 176 14.30 -15.76 -9.91
CA ALA A 176 15.75 -15.76 -9.98
C ALA A 176 16.24 -16.21 -11.36
N PHE A 177 16.21 -15.28 -12.33
CA PHE A 177 16.65 -15.59 -13.69
C PHE A 177 18.18 -15.54 -13.88
N ASP A 178 18.70 -16.49 -14.64
CA ASP A 178 20.09 -16.59 -15.12
C ASP A 178 20.14 -17.17 -16.54
N SER A 179 21.33 -17.25 -17.16
CA SER A 179 21.49 -17.73 -18.54
C SER A 179 21.10 -19.20 -18.79
N THR A 180 20.94 -20.01 -17.73
CA THR A 180 20.54 -21.42 -17.81
C THR A 180 19.05 -21.64 -17.68
N ASN A 181 18.33 -20.66 -17.12
CA ASN A 181 16.92 -20.80 -16.74
C ASN A 181 16.00 -19.71 -17.37
N ASP A 182 16.53 -18.55 -17.76
CA ASP A 182 15.78 -17.46 -18.38
C ASP A 182 15.17 -17.93 -19.71
N PRO A 183 13.83 -17.91 -19.88
CA PRO A 183 13.20 -18.31 -21.12
C PRO A 183 13.58 -17.45 -22.33
N HIS A 184 13.97 -16.18 -22.15
CA HIS A 184 14.43 -15.31 -23.24
C HIS A 184 15.82 -15.70 -23.76
N VAL A 185 16.63 -16.39 -22.94
CA VAL A 185 17.96 -16.88 -23.30
C VAL A 185 17.90 -18.34 -23.77
N THR A 186 17.10 -19.17 -23.08
CA THR A 186 17.02 -20.61 -23.33
C THR A 186 16.04 -21.00 -24.43
N GLY A 187 15.08 -20.13 -24.78
CA GLY A 187 13.99 -20.44 -25.71
C GLY A 187 13.01 -21.51 -25.20
N LYS A 188 13.06 -21.86 -23.91
CA LYS A 188 12.31 -22.96 -23.31
C LYS A 188 11.38 -22.47 -22.21
N TYR A 189 10.19 -23.08 -22.14
CA TYR A 189 9.12 -22.73 -21.20
C TYR A 189 8.64 -23.98 -20.45
N LEU A 190 9.54 -24.59 -19.69
CA LEU A 190 9.31 -25.82 -18.92
C LEU A 190 9.06 -25.51 -17.43
N ALA A 191 8.30 -26.39 -16.78
CA ALA A 191 8.10 -26.33 -15.33
C ALA A 191 9.46 -26.35 -14.59
N GLY A 192 9.62 -25.44 -13.63
CA GLY A 192 10.86 -25.29 -12.86
C GLY A 192 11.92 -24.33 -13.45
N GLN A 193 11.76 -23.84 -14.69
CA GLN A 193 12.73 -22.88 -15.27
C GLN A 193 12.65 -21.46 -14.70
N ALA A 194 11.57 -21.09 -14.01
CA ALA A 194 11.42 -19.79 -13.36
C ALA A 194 11.42 -19.95 -11.82
N PRO A 195 12.55 -20.27 -11.17
CA PRO A 195 12.61 -20.42 -9.71
C PRO A 195 12.28 -19.10 -9.01
N LEU A 196 11.59 -19.15 -7.87
CA LEU A 196 11.34 -17.96 -7.04
C LEU A 196 12.63 -17.49 -6.35
N ARG A 197 12.81 -16.17 -6.21
CA ARG A 197 13.94 -15.59 -5.44
C ARG A 197 13.89 -15.90 -3.96
N VAL A 198 12.68 -15.96 -3.42
CA VAL A 198 12.44 -16.34 -2.02
C VAL A 198 12.12 -17.84 -2.00
N PRO A 199 12.92 -18.66 -1.32
CA PRO A 199 12.67 -20.09 -1.20
C PRO A 199 11.28 -20.40 -0.65
N GLY A 200 10.68 -21.47 -1.19
CA GLY A 200 9.28 -21.84 -0.96
C GLY A 200 9.06 -23.34 -0.72
N GLY A 201 10.09 -24.06 -0.31
CA GLY A 201 10.03 -25.44 0.14
C GLY A 201 9.34 -25.62 1.49
N VAL A 202 9.30 -26.87 1.96
CA VAL A 202 8.59 -27.27 3.20
C VAL A 202 9.15 -26.63 4.47
N ASN A 203 10.46 -26.31 4.48
CA ASN A 203 11.19 -25.79 5.63
C ASN A 203 11.57 -24.30 5.45
N ASP A 204 11.16 -23.68 4.34
CA ASP A 204 11.55 -22.32 4.02
C ASP A 204 10.59 -21.31 4.67
N THR A 205 11.17 -20.29 5.29
CA THR A 205 10.44 -19.35 6.15
C THR A 205 10.61 -17.89 5.71
N VAL A 206 9.70 -17.05 6.19
CA VAL A 206 9.67 -15.60 5.95
C VAL A 206 9.29 -14.88 7.24
N ILE A 207 9.80 -13.66 7.45
CA ILE A 207 9.49 -12.85 8.64
C ILE A 207 8.38 -11.85 8.36
N LEU A 208 7.37 -11.82 9.24
CA LEU A 208 6.40 -10.74 9.38
C LEU A 208 6.90 -9.75 10.45
N GLU A 209 6.61 -8.45 10.29
CA GLU A 209 6.90 -7.44 11.30
C GLU A 209 5.88 -7.55 12.45
N LYS A 210 6.09 -8.52 13.34
CA LYS A 210 5.31 -8.70 14.58
C LYS A 210 6.14 -9.40 15.63
N THR A 211 6.53 -8.70 16.69
CA THR A 211 7.22 -9.32 17.82
C THR A 211 6.21 -10.00 18.77
N ALA A 212 6.59 -11.16 19.31
CA ALA A 212 5.74 -11.93 20.22
C ALA A 212 5.79 -11.37 21.65
N ASP A 213 6.99 -11.07 22.15
CA ASP A 213 7.23 -10.37 23.42
C ASP A 213 7.96 -9.05 23.18
N ALA A 214 7.22 -7.95 23.32
CA ALA A 214 7.73 -6.59 23.12
C ALA A 214 8.54 -6.05 24.32
N SER A 215 8.67 -6.79 25.42
CA SER A 215 9.27 -6.31 26.69
C SER A 215 10.72 -5.81 26.55
N ALA A 216 11.53 -6.46 25.72
CA ALA A 216 12.90 -6.06 25.42
C ALA A 216 12.99 -4.78 24.55
N GLY A 217 11.88 -4.36 23.94
CA GLY A 217 11.84 -3.27 22.97
C GLY A 217 12.73 -3.53 21.76
N ILE A 218 12.84 -4.79 21.31
CA ILE A 218 13.63 -5.23 20.15
C ILE A 218 12.67 -5.89 19.16
N PRO A 219 12.65 -5.48 17.88
CA PRO A 219 11.86 -6.16 16.86
C PRO A 219 12.56 -7.49 16.56
N THR A 220 11.95 -8.60 16.96
CA THR A 220 12.38 -9.95 16.53
C THR A 220 11.67 -10.36 15.24
N GLY A 221 10.57 -9.69 14.91
CA GLY A 221 9.59 -10.17 13.94
C GLY A 221 9.01 -11.52 14.36
N GLN A 222 8.26 -12.13 13.44
CA GLN A 222 7.73 -13.47 13.61
C GLN A 222 7.90 -14.31 12.35
N GLU A 223 8.46 -15.50 12.53
CA GLU A 223 8.65 -16.47 11.47
C GLU A 223 7.33 -17.13 11.06
N LEU A 224 7.13 -17.23 9.74
CA LEU A 224 5.99 -17.84 9.06
C LEU A 224 6.50 -18.79 7.97
N ALA A 225 5.73 -19.82 7.65
CA ALA A 225 6.06 -20.80 6.61
C ALA A 225 4.90 -20.92 5.61
N TYR A 226 4.99 -20.20 4.49
CA TYR A 226 3.94 -20.14 3.45
C TYR A 226 4.37 -20.69 2.09
N ARG A 227 5.50 -21.40 2.04
CA ARG A 227 6.03 -22.05 0.82
C ARG A 227 6.19 -21.01 -0.30
N ALA A 228 5.65 -21.25 -1.49
CA ALA A 228 5.68 -20.28 -2.59
C ALA A 228 5.06 -18.91 -2.23
N GLY A 229 4.16 -18.84 -1.24
CA GLY A 229 3.62 -17.58 -0.70
C GLY A 229 4.65 -16.71 0.05
N ASN A 230 5.81 -17.26 0.44
CA ASN A 230 6.87 -16.50 1.13
C ASN A 230 7.32 -15.27 0.32
N VAL A 231 7.37 -15.37 -1.03
CA VAL A 231 7.75 -14.25 -1.92
C VAL A 231 6.78 -13.07 -1.83
N CYS A 232 5.49 -13.32 -1.55
CA CYS A 232 4.46 -12.29 -1.45
C CYS A 232 4.64 -11.46 -0.17
N VAL A 233 4.96 -12.13 0.95
CA VAL A 233 5.14 -11.53 2.29
C VAL A 233 6.32 -10.54 2.33
N PHE A 234 7.27 -10.60 1.39
CA PHE A 234 8.35 -9.62 1.33
C PHE A 234 7.84 -8.18 1.10
N CYS A 235 6.72 -8.02 0.40
CA CYS A 235 6.14 -6.71 0.06
C CYS A 235 4.74 -6.51 0.67
N HIS A 236 3.89 -7.54 0.65
CA HIS A 236 2.49 -7.47 1.10
C HIS A 236 2.33 -7.59 2.63
N LYS A 237 3.09 -6.77 3.37
CA LYS A 237 3.04 -6.72 4.83
C LYS A 237 3.16 -5.30 5.37
N SER A 238 2.74 -5.09 6.61
CA SER A 238 3.09 -3.88 7.34
C SER A 238 4.61 -3.72 7.42
N ARG A 239 5.07 -2.47 7.22
CA ARG A 239 6.47 -2.06 7.39
C ARG A 239 6.79 -1.66 8.84
N LYS A 240 5.86 -1.92 9.77
CA LYS A 240 5.90 -1.53 11.17
C LYS A 240 5.47 -2.70 12.04
N ASP A 241 6.36 -3.10 12.95
CA ASP A 241 6.01 -4.01 14.03
C ASP A 241 5.02 -3.36 14.97
N VAL A 242 3.74 -3.72 14.82
CA VAL A 242 2.63 -3.14 15.59
C VAL A 242 2.82 -3.24 17.11
N SER A 243 3.58 -4.24 17.59
CA SER A 243 3.81 -4.45 19.03
C SER A 243 4.82 -3.48 19.65
N LEU A 244 5.61 -2.81 18.81
CA LEU A 244 6.60 -1.80 19.21
C LEU A 244 6.27 -0.41 18.66
N TYR A 245 5.45 -0.35 17.61
CA TYR A 245 5.05 0.89 16.94
C TYR A 245 3.99 1.67 17.72
N ILE A 246 3.08 0.98 18.41
CA ILE A 246 2.07 1.62 19.26
C ILE A 246 2.61 1.71 20.67
N THR A 247 2.75 2.94 21.16
CA THR A 247 3.27 3.26 22.50
C THR A 247 2.17 3.90 23.36
N ALA A 248 2.50 4.32 24.58
CA ALA A 248 1.57 5.02 25.46
C ALA A 248 1.01 6.33 24.86
N SER A 249 1.78 7.03 24.01
CA SER A 249 1.39 8.30 23.38
C SER A 249 1.90 8.36 21.95
N ASN A 250 0.99 8.43 20.98
CA ASN A 250 1.29 8.21 19.56
C ASN A 250 1.11 9.50 18.77
N SER A 251 2.22 10.10 18.32
CA SER A 251 2.20 11.27 17.43
C SER A 251 1.71 10.89 16.03
N LEU A 252 0.57 11.43 15.64
CA LEU A 252 -0.12 11.08 14.39
C LEU A 252 0.34 11.95 13.22
N SER A 253 0.47 11.34 12.04
CA SER A 253 0.74 12.00 10.76
C SER A 253 -0.01 11.26 9.65
N THR A 254 -0.16 11.86 8.47
CA THR A 254 -0.84 11.21 7.32
C THR A 254 -0.22 9.88 6.88
N ARG A 255 1.05 9.62 7.25
CA ARG A 255 1.79 8.38 6.99
C ARG A 255 1.89 7.46 8.22
N TRP A 256 1.15 7.73 9.29
CA TRP A 256 1.11 6.88 10.48
C TRP A 256 0.32 5.58 10.21
N GLY A 257 0.69 4.51 10.91
CA GLY A 257 0.03 3.21 10.84
C GLY A 257 0.71 2.20 9.91
N PRO A 258 0.00 1.12 9.52
CA PRO A 258 0.54 0.10 8.62
C PRO A 258 0.72 0.68 7.21
N HIS A 259 1.64 0.10 6.43
CA HIS A 259 1.75 0.46 5.01
C HIS A 259 0.55 -0.08 4.21
N ASP A 260 0.39 0.39 2.97
CA ASP A 260 -0.66 -0.10 2.08
C ASP A 260 -0.35 -1.54 1.62
N GLY A 261 -1.40 -2.35 1.43
CA GLY A 261 -1.26 -3.78 1.14
C GLY A 261 -0.66 -4.65 2.26
N PRO A 262 -1.13 -4.58 3.53
CA PRO A 262 -0.68 -5.47 4.60
C PRO A 262 -1.44 -6.82 4.57
N GLN A 263 -1.54 -7.47 3.40
CA GLN A 263 -2.35 -8.68 3.26
C GLN A 263 -1.83 -9.86 4.12
N ALA A 264 -0.51 -10.00 4.26
CA ALA A 264 0.11 -11.05 5.07
C ALA A 264 -0.20 -10.90 6.57
N ASP A 265 -0.31 -9.66 7.07
CA ASP A 265 -0.66 -9.37 8.46
C ASP A 265 -2.06 -9.87 8.83
N VAL A 266 -3.02 -9.66 7.92
CA VAL A 266 -4.41 -10.13 8.07
C VAL A 266 -4.47 -11.64 7.86
N TYR A 267 -3.89 -12.17 6.77
CA TYR A 267 -3.87 -13.60 6.48
C TYR A 267 -3.30 -14.43 7.63
N SER A 268 -2.13 -14.02 8.15
CA SER A 268 -1.46 -14.72 9.24
C SER A 268 -2.22 -14.67 10.58
N GLY A 269 -3.10 -13.69 10.77
CA GLY A 269 -3.82 -13.47 12.01
C GLY A 269 -3.01 -12.72 13.08
N LYS A 270 -2.02 -11.91 12.70
CA LYS A 270 -0.98 -11.45 13.66
C LYS A 270 -0.60 -9.97 13.63
N GLY A 271 -0.69 -9.29 12.49
CA GLY A 271 -0.09 -7.95 12.35
C GLY A 271 -0.97 -6.77 12.78
N GLY A 272 -2.20 -7.01 13.25
CA GLY A 272 -3.04 -6.02 13.92
C GLY A 272 -2.67 -5.82 15.39
N TYR A 273 -3.16 -4.73 15.98
CA TYR A 273 -3.02 -4.45 17.40
C TYR A 273 -3.96 -5.34 18.22
N HIS A 274 -3.38 -6.14 19.11
CA HIS A 274 -4.10 -7.03 20.01
C HIS A 274 -4.38 -6.30 21.34
N PHE A 275 -5.65 -6.14 21.70
CA PHE A 275 -6.03 -5.49 22.96
C PHE A 275 -5.68 -6.37 24.17
N ALA A 276 -5.27 -5.74 25.28
CA ALA A 276 -4.90 -6.44 26.51
C ALA A 276 -6.05 -7.31 27.03
N GLY A 277 -5.75 -8.55 27.42
CA GLY A 277 -6.73 -9.52 27.87
C GLY A 277 -7.60 -10.14 26.77
N GLN A 278 -7.42 -9.77 25.49
CA GLN A 278 -8.08 -10.40 24.36
C GLN A 278 -7.18 -11.45 23.70
N THR A 279 -7.80 -12.54 23.25
CA THR A 279 -7.16 -13.55 22.40
C THR A 279 -7.72 -13.44 20.99
N TYR A 280 -6.84 -13.59 20.00
CA TYR A 280 -7.18 -13.49 18.59
C TYR A 280 -7.08 -14.86 17.93
N GLY A 281 -8.21 -15.32 17.40
CA GLY A 281 -8.32 -16.53 16.62
C GLY A 281 -7.86 -16.32 15.17
N SER A 282 -7.75 -17.44 14.46
CA SER A 282 -7.37 -17.45 13.04
C SER A 282 -8.25 -18.45 12.30
N SER A 283 -8.60 -18.13 11.06
CA SER A 283 -9.39 -19.00 10.20
C SER A 283 -8.55 -20.11 9.54
N ALA A 284 -9.22 -21.15 9.04
CA ALA A 284 -8.60 -22.18 8.21
C ALA A 284 -7.96 -21.66 6.90
N HIS A 285 -8.23 -20.42 6.48
CA HIS A 285 -7.54 -19.84 5.32
C HIS A 285 -6.04 -19.67 5.59
N ALA A 286 -5.65 -19.35 6.83
CA ALA A 286 -4.24 -19.10 7.21
C ALA A 286 -3.32 -20.33 7.06
N THR A 287 -3.90 -21.54 6.95
CA THR A 287 -3.19 -22.82 6.83
C THR A 287 -3.21 -23.40 5.41
N VAL A 288 -3.77 -22.68 4.43
CA VAL A 288 -3.79 -23.11 3.02
C VAL A 288 -2.36 -23.26 2.50
N ALA A 289 -2.04 -24.43 1.93
CA ALA A 289 -0.75 -24.71 1.33
C ALA A 289 -0.45 -23.69 0.21
N ASN A 290 0.79 -23.18 0.14
CA ASN A 290 1.24 -22.10 -0.76
C ASN A 290 0.54 -20.73 -0.55
N ALA A 291 -0.34 -20.61 0.45
CA ALA A 291 -1.01 -19.37 0.86
C ALA A 291 -1.56 -18.56 -0.33
N CYS A 292 -1.01 -17.37 -0.55
CA CYS A 292 -1.42 -16.40 -1.57
C CYS A 292 -1.57 -17.03 -2.97
N VAL A 293 -0.63 -17.89 -3.36
CA VAL A 293 -0.57 -18.53 -4.69
C VAL A 293 -1.82 -19.39 -4.96
N SER A 294 -2.34 -20.05 -3.92
CA SER A 294 -3.51 -20.93 -4.03
C SER A 294 -4.83 -20.20 -4.23
N CYS A 295 -4.90 -18.88 -4.03
CA CYS A 295 -6.07 -18.07 -4.40
C CYS A 295 -5.79 -17.20 -5.63
N HIS A 296 -4.62 -16.54 -5.67
CA HIS A 296 -4.30 -15.47 -6.61
C HIS A 296 -3.62 -15.92 -7.91
N MET A 297 -3.05 -17.13 -7.94
CA MET A 297 -2.29 -17.65 -9.08
C MET A 297 -2.79 -19.04 -9.48
N GLN A 298 -4.12 -19.19 -9.57
CA GLN A 298 -4.72 -20.48 -9.93
C GLN A 298 -4.29 -20.93 -11.34
N PRO A 299 -4.03 -22.24 -11.56
CA PRO A 299 -3.66 -22.77 -12.87
C PRO A 299 -4.70 -22.44 -13.95
N VAL A 300 -4.24 -21.93 -15.09
CA VAL A 300 -5.11 -21.58 -16.22
C VAL A 300 -5.03 -22.66 -17.30
N ALA A 301 -6.12 -23.41 -17.49
CA ALA A 301 -6.16 -24.56 -18.40
C ALA A 301 -5.79 -24.21 -19.86
N THR A 302 -6.23 -23.04 -20.35
CA THR A 302 -5.90 -22.53 -21.70
C THR A 302 -4.45 -22.04 -21.83
N ASN A 303 -3.70 -21.95 -20.72
CA ASN A 303 -2.29 -21.56 -20.67
C ASN A 303 -1.42 -22.73 -20.16
N ALA A 304 -1.71 -23.96 -20.63
CA ALA A 304 -1.02 -25.19 -20.25
C ALA A 304 -0.97 -25.48 -18.73
N ASN A 305 -1.97 -25.01 -17.98
CA ASN A 305 -2.03 -25.05 -16.51
C ASN A 305 -0.91 -24.26 -15.81
N ALA A 306 -0.30 -23.28 -16.48
CA ALA A 306 0.57 -22.31 -15.82
C ALA A 306 -0.24 -21.49 -14.77
N PRO A 307 0.37 -21.11 -13.63
CA PRO A 307 -0.27 -20.23 -12.64
C PRO A 307 -0.70 -18.89 -13.26
N ASP A 308 -1.88 -18.38 -12.92
CA ASP A 308 -2.34 -17.07 -13.38
C ASP A 308 -1.44 -15.93 -12.87
N HIS A 309 -0.84 -15.16 -13.78
CA HIS A 309 -0.01 -14.01 -13.44
C HIS A 309 -0.75 -12.66 -13.41
N THR A 310 -2.08 -12.64 -13.57
CA THR A 310 -2.89 -11.45 -13.25
C THR A 310 -2.88 -11.13 -11.75
N MET A 311 -2.53 -12.12 -10.92
CA MET A 311 -2.59 -12.08 -9.45
C MET A 311 -4.00 -11.80 -8.89
N LYS A 312 -5.05 -11.94 -9.71
CA LYS A 312 -6.44 -11.72 -9.31
C LYS A 312 -6.99 -13.02 -8.72
N PRO A 313 -7.56 -12.99 -7.50
CA PRO A 313 -8.15 -14.19 -6.95
C PRO A 313 -9.43 -14.55 -7.71
N THR A 314 -9.81 -15.82 -7.68
CA THR A 314 -11.10 -16.28 -8.21
C THR A 314 -11.86 -17.07 -7.15
N VAL A 315 -13.20 -17.02 -7.19
CA VAL A 315 -14.06 -17.81 -6.28
C VAL A 315 -14.01 -19.31 -6.55
N ALA A 316 -13.34 -19.76 -7.63
CA ALA A 316 -13.23 -21.17 -7.99
C ALA A 316 -12.50 -21.97 -6.91
N PHE A 317 -11.37 -21.47 -6.40
CA PHE A 317 -10.65 -22.11 -5.29
C PHE A 317 -11.52 -22.17 -4.03
N CYS A 318 -12.24 -21.09 -3.70
CA CYS A 318 -13.11 -21.03 -2.52
C CYS A 318 -14.15 -22.15 -2.50
N LYS A 319 -14.72 -22.51 -3.66
CA LYS A 319 -15.73 -23.57 -3.80
C LYS A 319 -15.22 -24.98 -3.52
N THR A 320 -13.89 -25.20 -3.48
CA THR A 320 -13.31 -26.50 -3.08
C THR A 320 -13.55 -26.82 -1.60
N CYS A 321 -13.61 -25.79 -0.74
CA CYS A 321 -13.91 -25.93 0.69
C CYS A 321 -15.33 -25.47 1.04
N HIS A 322 -15.80 -24.37 0.43
CA HIS A 322 -17.16 -23.84 0.60
C HIS A 322 -18.12 -24.46 -0.44
N THR A 323 -18.29 -25.78 -0.39
CA THR A 323 -19.02 -26.56 -1.43
C THR A 323 -20.49 -26.14 -1.62
N GLN A 324 -21.11 -25.54 -0.60
CA GLN A 324 -22.48 -25.03 -0.66
C GLN A 324 -22.59 -23.61 -1.27
N TYR A 325 -21.47 -22.95 -1.55
CA TYR A 325 -21.48 -21.58 -2.08
C TYR A 325 -21.63 -21.57 -3.61
N THR A 326 -22.84 -21.26 -4.08
CA THR A 326 -23.17 -21.20 -5.51
C THR A 326 -22.82 -19.85 -6.15
N GLY A 327 -22.64 -18.78 -5.36
CA GLY A 327 -22.46 -17.41 -5.85
C GLY A 327 -21.13 -17.12 -6.58
N THR A 328 -20.94 -15.85 -6.93
CA THR A 328 -19.83 -15.34 -7.76
C THR A 328 -18.97 -14.29 -7.07
N THR A 329 -19.25 -13.95 -5.81
CA THR A 329 -18.55 -12.92 -5.03
C THR A 329 -17.66 -13.56 -3.95
N PHE A 330 -16.78 -12.76 -3.35
CA PHE A 330 -16.02 -13.19 -2.17
C PHE A 330 -16.80 -13.02 -0.85
N ASP A 331 -18.06 -12.56 -0.92
CA ASP A 331 -18.93 -12.38 0.25
C ASP A 331 -19.61 -13.70 0.67
N ILE A 332 -18.78 -14.73 0.87
CA ILE A 332 -19.23 -16.05 1.28
C ILE A 332 -19.83 -15.94 2.69
N GLN A 333 -21.08 -16.38 2.84
CA GLN A 333 -21.85 -16.31 4.10
C GLN A 333 -21.92 -14.89 4.69
N GLY A 334 -21.89 -13.84 3.86
CA GLY A 334 -21.91 -12.44 4.31
C GLY A 334 -20.62 -11.98 5.01
N GLY A 335 -19.52 -12.72 4.86
CA GLY A 335 -18.24 -12.44 5.51
C GLY A 335 -17.69 -11.04 5.27
N GLN A 336 -17.66 -10.59 4.00
CA GLN A 336 -17.24 -9.24 3.63
C GLN A 336 -18.29 -8.20 4.03
N SER A 337 -19.58 -8.51 3.93
CA SER A 337 -20.65 -7.60 4.35
C SER A 337 -20.57 -7.27 5.84
N ILE A 338 -20.31 -8.25 6.70
CA ILE A 338 -20.09 -8.05 8.14
C ILE A 338 -18.86 -7.16 8.38
N VAL A 339 -17.73 -7.46 7.72
CA VAL A 339 -16.49 -6.68 7.88
C VAL A 339 -16.65 -5.23 7.39
N ARG A 340 -17.37 -5.01 6.27
CA ARG A 340 -17.71 -3.66 5.78
C ARG A 340 -18.60 -2.89 6.76
N SER A 341 -19.55 -3.56 7.42
CA SER A 341 -20.37 -2.92 8.47
C SER A 341 -19.55 -2.54 9.70
N GLY A 342 -18.62 -3.40 10.13
CA GLY A 342 -17.66 -3.07 11.20
C GLY A 342 -16.72 -1.92 10.81
N LEU A 343 -16.21 -1.91 9.58
CA LEU A 343 -15.41 -0.79 9.06
C LEU A 343 -16.19 0.52 9.08
N ARG A 344 -17.47 0.55 8.65
CA ARG A 344 -18.30 1.77 8.71
C ARG A 344 -18.47 2.29 10.15
N GLU A 345 -18.83 1.42 11.09
CA GLU A 345 -19.00 1.85 12.49
C GLU A 345 -17.68 2.35 13.11
N LEU A 346 -16.57 1.64 12.87
CA LEU A 346 -15.25 2.06 13.37
C LEU A 346 -14.77 3.36 12.70
N ARG A 347 -15.01 3.54 11.40
CA ARG A 347 -14.70 4.75 10.64
C ARG A 347 -15.43 5.96 11.20
N THR A 348 -16.73 5.84 11.48
CA THR A 348 -17.51 6.93 12.11
C THR A 348 -16.90 7.31 13.46
N LEU A 349 -16.69 6.35 14.37
CA LEU A 349 -16.08 6.61 15.69
C LEU A 349 -14.70 7.28 15.60
N LEU A 350 -13.86 6.87 14.64
CA LEU A 350 -12.55 7.47 14.42
C LEU A 350 -12.63 8.86 13.75
N ASN A 351 -13.63 9.12 12.91
CA ASN A 351 -13.85 10.43 12.31
C ASN A 351 -14.38 11.44 13.33
N ASP A 352 -15.30 11.01 14.20
CA ASP A 352 -15.86 11.80 15.30
C ASP A 352 -14.75 12.18 16.31
N ALA A 353 -13.82 11.25 16.58
CA ALA A 353 -12.59 11.50 17.33
C ALA A 353 -11.54 12.34 16.57
N GLY A 354 -11.84 12.79 15.35
CA GLY A 354 -10.97 13.64 14.54
C GLY A 354 -9.67 12.98 14.07
N ARG A 355 -9.68 11.65 13.88
CA ARG A 355 -8.51 10.81 13.55
C ARG A 355 -8.38 10.43 12.08
N LEU A 356 -9.39 10.69 11.25
CA LEU A 356 -9.39 10.36 9.82
C LEU A 356 -9.46 11.61 8.93
N THR A 357 -8.82 11.55 7.77
CA THR A 357 -8.85 12.60 6.75
C THR A 357 -8.58 12.03 5.35
N ARG A 358 -9.11 12.69 4.32
CA ARG A 358 -8.70 12.52 2.91
C ARG A 358 -8.01 13.76 2.33
N SER A 359 -7.81 14.79 3.15
CA SER A 359 -7.13 16.03 2.73
C SER A 359 -5.64 15.77 2.52
N ALA A 360 -5.12 16.14 1.35
CA ALA A 360 -3.69 16.02 1.03
C ALA A 360 -2.80 17.06 1.76
N ALA A 361 -3.39 18.09 2.36
CA ALA A 361 -2.68 19.20 3.01
C ALA A 361 -3.44 19.76 4.23
N ALA A 362 -2.73 20.56 5.04
CA ALA A 362 -3.32 21.34 6.13
C ALA A 362 -4.41 22.30 5.60
N PRO A 363 -5.52 22.53 6.34
CA PRO A 363 -5.74 22.19 7.76
C PRO A 363 -6.19 20.75 8.06
N TYR A 364 -6.17 19.84 7.06
CA TYR A 364 -6.63 18.45 7.18
C TYR A 364 -8.07 18.36 7.70
N ALA A 365 -9.07 18.49 6.81
CA ALA A 365 -10.46 18.33 7.19
C ALA A 365 -10.76 16.88 7.64
N ASN A 366 -11.76 16.70 8.51
CA ASN A 366 -12.34 15.38 8.75
C ASN A 366 -12.98 14.82 7.46
N LEU A 367 -13.35 13.55 7.45
CA LEU A 367 -14.15 12.96 6.37
C LEU A 367 -15.53 13.65 6.30
N SER A 368 -16.01 13.95 5.09
CA SER A 368 -17.36 14.46 4.85
C SER A 368 -18.43 13.38 4.95
N ASP A 369 -19.70 13.77 4.90
CA ASP A 369 -20.81 12.81 4.86
C ASP A 369 -20.77 11.94 3.59
N GLU A 370 -20.35 12.51 2.45
CA GLU A 370 -20.12 11.76 1.20
C GLU A 370 -18.95 10.78 1.33
N ASP A 371 -17.85 11.19 1.96
CA ASP A 371 -16.73 10.31 2.25
C ASP A 371 -17.22 9.13 3.11
N LEU A 372 -17.90 9.40 4.23
CA LEU A 372 -18.39 8.41 5.19
C LEU A 372 -19.41 7.43 4.57
N ALA A 373 -20.28 7.91 3.67
CA ALA A 373 -21.27 7.12 2.96
C ALA A 373 -20.65 6.17 1.92
N ASP A 374 -19.42 6.45 1.44
CA ASP A 374 -18.74 5.57 0.50
C ASP A 374 -18.20 4.28 1.15
N ASN A 375 -17.75 3.35 0.30
CA ASN A 375 -17.10 2.11 0.72
C ASN A 375 -15.61 2.08 0.34
N GLN A 376 -14.98 3.24 0.19
CA GLN A 376 -13.58 3.43 -0.20
C GLN A 376 -12.69 3.65 1.02
N PHE A 377 -12.86 2.83 2.06
CA PHE A 377 -12.14 2.88 3.34
C PHE A 377 -10.62 3.04 3.18
N HIS A 378 -10.05 2.46 2.12
CA HIS A 378 -8.61 2.49 1.83
C HIS A 378 -8.07 3.85 1.37
N LEU A 379 -8.94 4.81 1.03
CA LEU A 379 -8.54 6.19 0.73
C LEU A 379 -8.39 7.04 2.00
N ASP A 380 -8.91 6.56 3.13
CA ASP A 380 -8.80 7.29 4.39
C ASP A 380 -7.36 7.23 4.92
N THR A 381 -6.87 8.39 5.33
CA THR A 381 -5.56 8.55 5.95
C THR A 381 -5.70 9.05 7.38
N VAL A 382 -4.62 8.92 8.14
CA VAL A 382 -4.59 9.40 9.52
C VAL A 382 -4.54 10.92 9.54
N ARG A 383 -5.45 11.54 10.27
CA ARG A 383 -5.45 12.99 10.47
C ARG A 383 -4.36 13.39 11.47
N PRO A 384 -3.40 14.27 11.10
CA PRO A 384 -2.45 14.83 12.06
C PRO A 384 -3.18 15.65 13.13
N GLY A 385 -2.76 15.54 14.39
CA GLY A 385 -3.46 16.18 15.50
C GLY A 385 -2.82 15.87 16.86
N SER A 386 -3.62 15.96 17.92
CA SER A 386 -3.20 15.57 19.27
C SER A 386 -2.75 14.11 19.31
N PRO A 387 -1.71 13.76 20.09
CA PRO A 387 -1.30 12.36 20.25
C PRO A 387 -2.45 11.47 20.74
N ALA A 388 -2.53 10.26 20.20
CA ALA A 388 -3.51 9.26 20.61
C ALA A 388 -2.93 8.32 21.68
N ALA A 389 -3.73 7.98 22.70
CA ALA A 389 -3.36 6.96 23.68
C ALA A 389 -3.32 5.56 23.03
N ALA A 390 -2.56 4.63 23.62
CA ALA A 390 -2.36 3.29 23.05
C ALA A 390 -3.65 2.57 22.57
N PRO A 391 -4.78 2.56 23.30
CA PRO A 391 -5.97 1.84 22.87
C PRO A 391 -6.67 2.50 21.65
N GLU A 392 -6.67 3.83 21.58
CA GLU A 392 -7.22 4.58 20.45
C GLU A 392 -6.33 4.44 19.20
N ALA A 393 -5.00 4.55 19.39
CA ALA A 393 -4.03 4.29 18.33
C ALA A 393 -4.13 2.84 17.81
N GLY A 394 -4.35 1.87 18.71
CA GLY A 394 -4.64 0.48 18.36
C GLY A 394 -5.90 0.31 17.51
N ALA A 395 -7.00 0.95 17.89
CA ALA A 395 -8.24 0.94 17.12
C ALA A 395 -8.06 1.58 15.72
N LEU A 396 -7.34 2.70 15.64
CA LEU A 396 -6.99 3.36 14.38
C LEU A 396 -6.09 2.49 13.49
N TYR A 397 -5.07 1.84 14.06
CA TYR A 397 -4.20 0.93 13.33
C TYR A 397 -4.96 -0.28 12.78
N ASN A 398 -5.89 -0.84 13.57
CA ASN A 398 -6.76 -1.94 13.17
C ASN A 398 -7.78 -1.55 12.09
N TYR A 399 -8.30 -0.33 12.12
CA TYR A 399 -9.08 0.20 11.00
C TYR A 399 -8.25 0.22 9.72
N LEU A 400 -7.06 0.83 9.78
CA LEU A 400 -6.18 0.99 8.62
C LEU A 400 -5.72 -0.36 8.05
N ILE A 401 -5.39 -1.35 8.88
CA ILE A 401 -4.88 -2.64 8.38
C ILE A 401 -5.95 -3.40 7.58
N ILE A 402 -7.20 -3.41 8.05
CA ILE A 402 -8.32 -4.07 7.37
C ILE A 402 -8.76 -3.26 6.13
N ALA A 403 -8.79 -1.92 6.22
CA ALA A 403 -9.08 -1.05 5.08
C ALA A 403 -8.03 -1.18 3.96
N ARG A 404 -6.74 -1.16 4.31
CA ARG A 404 -5.61 -1.22 3.36
C ARG A 404 -5.36 -2.61 2.77
N SER A 405 -5.80 -3.69 3.45
CA SER A 405 -5.76 -5.05 2.91
C SER A 405 -6.72 -5.24 1.72
N LYS A 406 -7.81 -4.46 1.66
CA LYS A 406 -8.84 -4.43 0.59
C LYS A 406 -9.57 -5.76 0.31
N ASP A 407 -9.26 -6.82 1.05
CA ASP A 407 -9.91 -8.13 0.99
C ASP A 407 -11.21 -8.19 1.80
N PHE A 408 -11.43 -7.21 2.69
CA PHE A 408 -12.56 -7.15 3.62
C PHE A 408 -12.70 -8.43 4.46
N GLY A 409 -11.57 -8.95 4.94
CA GLY A 409 -11.49 -10.10 5.84
C GLY A 409 -11.56 -11.48 5.17
N VAL A 410 -11.52 -11.58 3.84
CA VAL A 410 -11.42 -12.86 3.13
C VAL A 410 -10.14 -13.62 3.50
N HIS A 411 -9.02 -12.94 3.71
CA HIS A 411 -7.76 -13.58 4.12
C HIS A 411 -7.86 -14.25 5.49
N ASN A 412 -8.62 -13.66 6.43
CA ASN A 412 -8.81 -14.23 7.75
C ASN A 412 -10.10 -13.68 8.43
N PRO A 413 -11.28 -14.29 8.18
CA PRO A 413 -12.56 -13.70 8.58
C PRO A 413 -12.77 -13.67 10.10
N THR A 414 -12.25 -14.63 10.86
CA THR A 414 -12.30 -14.59 12.33
C THR A 414 -11.46 -13.43 12.84
N TYR A 415 -10.20 -13.34 12.41
CA TYR A 415 -9.27 -12.32 12.88
C TYR A 415 -9.73 -10.90 12.55
N ALA A 416 -10.12 -10.64 11.30
CA ALA A 416 -10.58 -9.33 10.86
C ALA A 416 -11.81 -8.85 11.64
N LYS A 417 -12.78 -9.74 11.89
CA LYS A 417 -13.98 -9.41 12.67
C LYS A 417 -13.66 -9.19 14.16
N GLN A 418 -12.73 -9.95 14.74
CA GLN A 418 -12.29 -9.75 16.13
C GLN A 418 -11.55 -8.41 16.32
N LEU A 419 -10.61 -8.07 15.43
CA LEU A 419 -9.94 -6.76 15.44
C LEU A 419 -10.95 -5.61 15.38
N LEU A 420 -11.93 -5.68 14.46
CA LEU A 420 -12.98 -4.65 14.37
C LEU A 420 -13.85 -4.62 15.64
N TRP A 421 -14.27 -5.77 16.16
CA TRP A 421 -15.12 -5.84 17.34
C TRP A 421 -14.46 -5.23 18.57
N ASP A 422 -13.22 -5.60 18.87
CA ASP A 422 -12.48 -5.07 20.02
C ASP A 422 -12.17 -3.58 19.85
N SER A 423 -11.81 -3.14 18.64
CA SER A 423 -11.51 -1.74 18.33
C SER A 423 -12.74 -0.83 18.51
N ILE A 424 -13.89 -1.25 17.98
CA ILE A 424 -15.16 -0.52 18.15
C ILE A 424 -15.55 -0.49 19.63
N ARG A 425 -15.49 -1.64 20.32
CA ARG A 425 -15.83 -1.71 21.75
C ARG A 425 -14.92 -0.82 22.61
N GLN A 426 -13.64 -0.74 22.27
CA GLN A 426 -12.68 0.12 22.97
C GLN A 426 -13.00 1.61 22.83
N LEU A 427 -13.44 2.07 21.66
CA LEU A 427 -13.81 3.48 21.43
C LEU A 427 -15.22 3.81 21.94
N LYS A 428 -16.16 2.89 21.78
CA LYS A 428 -17.60 3.08 22.07
C LYS A 428 -17.97 2.80 23.53
N GLY A 429 -17.16 2.02 24.26
CA GLY A 429 -17.46 1.53 25.61
C GLY A 429 -18.56 0.45 25.69
N ALA A 430 -19.16 0.08 24.56
CA ALA A 430 -20.25 -0.89 24.43
C ALA A 430 -20.04 -1.80 23.22
N ASN A 431 -20.85 -2.85 23.05
CA ASN A 431 -20.70 -3.74 21.90
C ASN A 431 -20.95 -2.99 20.56
N PRO A 432 -20.28 -3.41 19.47
CA PRO A 432 -20.56 -2.91 18.13
C PRO A 432 -22.03 -3.16 17.75
N THR A 433 -22.66 -2.20 17.09
CA THR A 433 -23.99 -2.38 16.51
C THR A 433 -23.89 -3.30 15.28
N SER A 434 -22.80 -3.19 14.53
CA SER A 434 -22.50 -3.98 13.33
C SER A 434 -22.06 -5.42 13.62
N LEU A 435 -21.54 -5.70 14.82
CA LEU A 435 -21.18 -7.03 15.32
C LEU A 435 -21.62 -7.18 16.80
N PRO A 436 -22.89 -7.50 17.09
CA PRO A 436 -23.44 -7.48 18.46
C PRO A 436 -22.74 -8.43 19.45
N SER A 437 -22.11 -9.51 18.97
CA SER A 437 -21.33 -10.47 19.74
C SER A 437 -19.89 -10.56 19.22
N ARG A 438 -18.92 -10.81 20.12
CA ARG A 438 -17.54 -11.03 19.71
C ARG A 438 -17.47 -12.31 18.89
N PRO A 439 -16.92 -12.30 17.66
CA PRO A 439 -16.73 -13.52 16.88
C PRO A 439 -15.84 -14.50 17.63
N GLN A 440 -16.14 -15.79 17.52
CA GLN A 440 -15.29 -16.88 17.99
C GLN A 440 -14.19 -17.16 16.96
#